data_AF-C3MQA3-F1
#
_entry.id   AF-C3MQA3-F1
#
_cell.length_a   1.000
_cell.length_b   1.000
_cell.length_c   1.000
_cell.angle_alpha   90.00
_cell.angle_beta   90.00
_cell.angle_gamma   90.00
#
_symmetry.space_group_name_H-M   'P 1'
#
loop_
_entity.id
_entity.type
_entity.pdbx_description
1 polymer ?
#
loop_
_entity_poly.entity_id
_entity_poly.type
_entity_poly.pdbx_seq_one_letter_code
_entity_poly.pdbx_strand_id
1 'polypeptide(L)' 'MKREGDVVIVDAPGGMKIKMKLEGRVLRIKEYANGTERAKYEIRLNSDEYENVKNILKNAKTDQEVLQIFAGVMR' A
#
# COMPACT_ATOMS: atom_id res chain seq x y z
N MET A 1 -9.96 -5.88 2.41
CA MET A 1 -8.58 -6.29 2.03
C MET A 1 -8.56 -7.56 1.18
N LYS A 2 -7.75 -7.57 0.12
CA LYS A 2 -7.40 -8.76 -0.69
C LYS A 2 -5.88 -8.81 -0.91
N ARG A 3 -5.30 -10.01 -1.01
CA ARG A 3 -3.89 -10.21 -1.36
C ARG A 3 -3.77 -11.04 -2.62
N GLU A 4 -2.94 -10.60 -3.56
CA GLU A 4 -2.64 -11.28 -4.82
C GLU A 4 -1.11 -11.35 -4.97
N GLY A 5 -0.51 -12.47 -4.54
CA GLY A 5 0.94 -12.59 -4.43
C GLY A 5 1.50 -11.54 -3.47
N ASP A 6 2.45 -10.73 -3.94
CA ASP A 6 3.07 -9.62 -3.19
C ASP A 6 2.27 -8.31 -3.23
N VAL A 7 1.08 -8.32 -3.84
CA VAL A 7 0.20 -7.14 -3.95
C VAL A 7 -0.86 -7.18 -2.86
N VAL A 8 -0.94 -6.12 -2.07
CA VAL A 8 -2.01 -5.88 -1.09
C VAL A 8 -2.99 -4.86 -1.66
N ILE A 9 -4.26 -5.24 -1.70
CA ILE A 9 -5.35 -4.40 -2.21
C ILE A 9 -6.27 -4.09 -1.04
N VAL A 10 -6.45 -2.79 -0.76
CA VAL A 10 -7.31 -2.32 0.32
C VAL A 10 -8.41 -1.40 -0.21
N ASP A 11 -9.54 -1.44 0.48
CA ASP A 11 -10.64 -0.51 0.23
C ASP A 11 -10.40 0.76 1.05
N ALA A 12 -10.40 1.90 0.37
CA ALA A 12 -10.23 3.22 0.96
C ALA A 12 -11.57 3.99 0.97
N PRO A 13 -11.73 5.00 1.85
CA PRO A 13 -12.94 5.81 1.90
C PRO A 13 -13.36 6.37 0.53
N GLY A 14 -14.67 6.45 0.27
CA GLY A 14 -15.20 6.96 -1.00
C GLY A 14 -15.22 5.93 -2.15
N GLY A 15 -15.14 4.62 -1.84
CA GLY A 15 -15.20 3.56 -2.85
C GLY A 15 -13.91 3.42 -3.67
N MET A 16 -12.82 4.02 -3.19
CA MET A 16 -11.51 3.91 -3.81
C MET A 16 -10.85 2.58 -3.44
N LYS A 17 -10.01 2.05 -4.32
CA LYS A 17 -9.17 0.89 -4.05
C LYS A 17 -7.71 1.29 -4.16
N ILE A 18 -6.93 0.94 -3.15
CA ILE A 18 -5.50 1.20 -3.13
C ILE A 18 -4.78 -0.13 -3.30
N LYS A 19 -3.95 -0.24 -4.33
CA LYS A 19 -3.07 -1.39 -4.55
C LYS A 19 -1.66 -1.01 -4.15
N MET A 20 -1.06 -1.79 -3.28
CA MET A 20 0.31 -1.61 -2.81
C MET A 20 1.15 -2.83 -3.17
N LYS A 21 2.34 -2.60 -3.70
CA LYS A 21 3.31 -3.64 -4.02
C LYS A 21 4.68 -3.20 -3.52
N LEU A 22 5.33 -4.05 -2.73
CA LEU A 22 6.70 -3.81 -2.29
C LEU A 22 7.67 -4.53 -3.24
N GLU A 23 8.51 -3.78 -3.94
CA GLU A 23 9.51 -4.31 -4.87
C GLU A 23 10.90 -3.83 -4.45
N GLY A 24 11.64 -4.72 -3.78
CA GLY A 24 12.88 -4.33 -3.10
C GLY A 24 12.59 -3.22 -2.09
N ARG A 25 13.36 -2.12 -2.13
CA ARG A 25 13.15 -0.94 -1.27
C ARG A 25 12.18 0.09 -1.85
N VAL A 26 11.35 -0.29 -2.83
CA VAL A 26 10.38 0.64 -3.44
C VAL A 26 8.98 0.14 -3.16
N LEU A 27 8.19 0.98 -2.49
CA LEU A 27 6.75 0.78 -2.32
C LEU A 27 6.03 1.45 -3.50
N ARG A 28 5.41 0.64 -4.36
CA ARG A 28 4.55 1.12 -5.44
C ARG A 28 3.11 1.14 -4.98
N ILE A 29 2.44 2.26 -5.18
CA ILE A 29 1.08 2.49 -4.73
C ILE A 29 0.25 2.98 -5.90
N LYS A 30 -0.91 2.38 -6.12
CA LYS A 30 -1.85 2.74 -7.17
C LYS A 30 -3.23 2.93 -6.59
N GLU A 31 -3.80 4.11 -6.84
CA GLU A 31 -5.16 4.44 -6.42
C GLU A 31 -6.10 4.23 -7.60
N TYR A 32 -7.21 3.53 -7.35
CA TYR A 32 -8.26 3.29 -8.31
C TYR A 32 -9.57 3.87 -7.78
N ALA A 33 -10.28 4.63 -8.61
CA ALA A 33 -11.64 5.07 -8.32
C ALA A 33 -12.56 4.48 -9.39
N ASN A 34 -13.59 3.74 -8.98
CA ASN A 34 -14.55 3.10 -9.89
C ASN A 34 -13.91 2.25 -11.00
N GLY A 35 -12.79 1.58 -10.71
CA GLY A 35 -12.06 0.74 -11.67
C GLY A 35 -11.05 1.47 -12.56
N THR A 36 -10.97 2.79 -12.51
CA THR A 36 -9.98 3.60 -13.24
C THR A 36 -8.81 3.97 -12.35
N GLU A 37 -7.58 3.79 -12.83
CA GLU A 37 -6.36 4.25 -12.14
C GLU A 37 -6.36 5.78 -12.09
N ARG A 38 -6.32 6.35 -10.88
CA ARG A 38 -6.32 7.79 -10.64
C ARG A 38 -4.92 8.35 -10.38
N ALA A 39 -4.14 7.61 -9.61
CA ALA A 39 -2.82 8.04 -9.21
C ALA A 39 -1.88 6.85 -9.05
N LYS A 40 -0.59 7.11 -9.27
CA LYS A 40 0.49 6.17 -9.05
C LYS A 40 1.60 6.88 -8.28
N TYR A 41 2.04 6.27 -7.19
CA TYR A 41 3.16 6.72 -6.39
C TYR A 41 4.23 5.63 -6.33
N GLU A 42 5.50 6.03 -6.36
CA GLU A 42 6.63 5.15 -6.15
C GLU A 42 7.50 5.77 -5.06
N ILE A 43 7.53 5.12 -3.91
CA ILE A 43 8.20 5.66 -2.71
C ILE A 43 9.40 4.79 -2.42
N ARG A 44 10.59 5.40 -2.43
CA ARG A 44 11.84 4.71 -2.10
C ARG A 44 12.03 4.76 -0.59
N LEU A 45 11.97 3.59 0.03
CA LEU A 45 12.08 3.39 1.47
C LEU A 45 13.55 3.33 1.89
N ASN A 46 13.86 3.91 3.04
CA ASN A 46 15.10 3.64 3.76
C ASN A 46 15.07 2.22 4.40
N SER A 47 16.15 1.81 5.06
CA SER A 47 16.25 0.46 5.63
C SER A 47 15.20 0.19 6.72
N ASP A 48 14.91 1.16 7.58
CA ASP A 48 13.98 1.01 8.69
C ASP A 48 12.52 1.04 8.19
N GLU A 49 12.22 1.95 7.27
CA GLU A 49 10.93 2.01 6.58
C GLU A 49 10.66 0.72 5.81
N TYR A 50 11.65 0.18 5.11
CA TYR A 50 11.51 -1.06 4.37
C TYR A 50 11.11 -2.23 5.28
N GLU A 51 11.81 -2.45 6.39
CA GLU A 51 11.47 -3.53 7.31
C GLU A 51 10.11 -3.31 7.97
N ASN A 52 9.76 -2.07 8.31
CA ASN A 52 8.44 -1.74 8.86
C ASN A 52 7.31 -2.03 7.85
N VAL A 53 7.41 -1.49 6.64
CA VAL A 53 6.43 -1.69 5.56
C VAL A 53 6.29 -3.17 5.22
N LYS A 54 7.40 -3.88 5.09
CA LYS A 54 7.42 -5.33 4.84
C LYS A 54 6.71 -6.11 5.95
N ASN A 55 6.97 -5.78 7.22
CA ASN A 55 6.35 -6.45 8.35
C ASN A 55 4.83 -6.23 8.38
N ILE A 56 4.38 -4.99 8.12
CA ILE A 56 2.96 -4.67 8.12
C ILE A 56 2.27 -5.28 6.89
N LEU A 57 2.81 -5.17 5.67
CA LEU A 57 2.21 -5.82 4.50
C LEU A 57 2.11 -7.35 4.66
N LYS A 58 3.05 -7.97 5.38
CA LYS A 58 3.01 -9.40 5.69
C LYS A 58 1.97 -9.73 6.75
N ASN A 59 1.87 -8.95 7.83
CA ASN A 59 1.09 -9.31 9.01
C ASN A 59 -0.24 -8.58 9.18
N ALA A 60 -0.51 -7.52 8.42
CA ALA A 60 -1.72 -6.72 8.53
C ALA A 60 -2.97 -7.60 8.36
N LYS A 61 -3.91 -7.46 9.29
CA LYS A 61 -5.17 -8.20 9.28
C LYS A 61 -6.32 -7.35 8.76
N THR A 62 -6.14 -6.03 8.75
CA THR A 62 -7.18 -5.06 8.42
C THR A 62 -6.72 -4.07 7.35
N ASP A 63 -7.67 -3.53 6.59
CA ASP A 63 -7.41 -2.45 5.63
C ASP A 63 -6.82 -1.21 6.32
N GLN A 64 -7.26 -0.92 7.54
CA GLN A 64 -6.86 0.25 8.31
C GLN A 64 -5.37 0.24 8.68
N GLU A 65 -4.81 -0.90 9.08
CA GLU A 65 -3.37 -1.03 9.38
C GLU A 65 -2.52 -0.70 8.16
N VAL A 66 -2.96 -1.13 6.97
CA VAL A 66 -2.23 -0.88 5.72
C VAL A 66 -2.39 0.57 5.28
N LEU A 67 -3.58 1.15 5.42
CA LEU A 67 -3.84 2.57 5.12
C LEU A 67 -3.02 3.52 6.01
N GLN A 68 -2.72 3.13 7.25
CA GLN A 68 -1.83 3.91 8.12
C GLN A 68 -0.39 3.98 7.58
N ILE A 69 0.11 2.92 6.95
CA ILE A 69 1.40 2.96 6.24
C ILE A 69 1.35 4.00 5.13
N PHE A 70 0.28 3.95 4.31
CA PHE A 70 0.13 4.87 3.18
C PHE A 70 0.20 6.32 3.66
N ALA A 71 -0.53 6.66 4.73
CA ALA A 71 -0.50 7.99 5.32
C ALA A 71 0.87 8.36 5.93
N GLY A 72 1.58 7.40 6.52
CA GLY A 72 2.89 7.64 7.15
C GLY A 72 4.03 7.82 6.15
N VAL A 73 3.98 7.13 5.01
CA VAL A 73 5.06 7.12 3.99
C VAL A 73 4.88 8.22 2.93
N MET A 74 3.68 8.78 2.80
CA MET A 74 3.36 9.91 1.88
C MET A 74 3.71 11.30 2.45
N ARG A 75 4.30 11.38 3.65
CA ARG A 75 4.50 12.63 4.40
C ARG A 75 5.81 13.34 4.07
#